data_AF-A0A8S1ZDY5-F1
#
_entry.id   AF-A0A8S1ZDY5-F1
#
_cell.length_a   1.000
_cell.length_b   1.000
_cell.length_c   1.000
_cell.angle_alpha   90.00
_cell.angle_beta   90.00
_cell.angle_gamma   90.00
#
_symmetry.space_group_name_H-M   'P 1'
#
loop_
_entity.id
_entity.type
_entity.pdbx_description
1 polymer ?
#
loop_
_entity_poly.entity_id
_entity_poly.type
_entity_poly.pdbx_seq_one_letter_code
_entity_poly.pdbx_strand_id
1 'polypeptide(L)'
;MGIIASSTILKTGDSKSNSGYHQIPAERRRAHQEALANATVDLIARELDVLFPPKLGDTSTDPPKEIDTTKRDEEIELRFCEFMKEGGCKESFTALKNCVDEAQRYTETCHKLWPRLIKCMHAHSDYYQPILALKKACEEQILKDILSIGLSEGVLSEEDVATKQADGFW
;
A
#
# COMPACT_ATOMS: atom_id res chain seq x y z
N MET A 1 23.10 22.24 17.93
CA MET A 1 22.68 23.65 17.78
C MET A 1 23.08 24.07 16.37
N GLY A 2 22.23 24.49 15.45
CA GLY A 2 20.82 24.86 15.51
C GLY A 2 20.13 24.68 14.15
N ILE A 3 18.82 24.91 14.19
CA ILE A 3 17.80 24.66 13.17
C ILE A 3 17.81 25.80 12.16
N ILE A 4 17.73 25.52 10.86
CA ILE A 4 17.34 26.52 9.86
C ILE A 4 15.90 26.18 9.42
N ALA A 5 14.96 26.87 10.04
CA ALA A 5 13.58 26.95 9.59
C ALA A 5 13.53 27.83 8.34
N SER A 6 13.02 27.31 7.22
CA SER A 6 12.66 28.10 6.05
C SER A 6 11.15 28.08 5.86
N SER A 7 10.46 28.82 6.74
CA SER A 7 9.10 29.30 6.51
C SER A 7 9.19 30.78 6.17
N THR A 8 9.04 31.16 4.90
CA THR A 8 8.37 32.39 4.42
C THR A 8 8.65 32.64 2.94
N ILE A 9 7.81 32.13 2.05
CA ILE A 9 7.34 32.92 0.89
C ILE A 9 5.90 32.47 0.59
N LEU A 10 4.92 33.08 1.25
CA LEU A 10 3.63 33.32 0.62
C LEU A 10 3.28 34.78 0.89
N LYS A 11 3.76 35.64 -0.01
CA LYS A 11 3.35 37.04 -0.09
C LYS A 11 1.86 37.10 -0.35
N THR A 12 1.17 37.90 0.45
CA THR A 12 -0.10 38.51 0.13
C THR A 12 0.01 39.24 -1.21
N GLY A 13 -0.72 38.72 -2.20
CA GLY A 13 -0.94 39.36 -3.49
C GLY A 13 -2.41 39.25 -3.81
N ASP A 14 -3.14 40.34 -3.58
CA ASP A 14 -4.48 40.53 -4.11
C ASP A 14 -4.43 40.40 -5.63
N SER A 15 -4.91 39.29 -6.15
CA SER A 15 -5.19 39.10 -7.56
C SER A 15 -6.39 38.17 -7.64
N LYS A 16 -7.54 38.75 -7.99
CA LYS A 16 -8.77 38.02 -8.31
C LYS A 16 -8.51 37.07 -9.48
N SER A 17 -8.06 35.85 -9.20
CA SER A 17 -8.18 34.74 -10.14
C SER A 17 -9.51 34.06 -9.87
N ASN A 18 -10.48 34.33 -10.72
CA ASN A 18 -11.73 33.60 -10.77
C ASN A 18 -11.42 32.16 -11.20
N SER A 19 -11.32 31.23 -10.24
CA SER A 19 -11.49 29.82 -10.53
C SER A 19 -12.21 29.14 -9.38
N GLY A 20 -13.51 28.94 -9.57
CA GLY A 20 -14.31 28.05 -8.75
C GLY A 20 -13.98 26.59 -9.07
N TYR A 21 -12.81 26.11 -8.65
CA TYR A 21 -12.59 24.67 -8.56
C TYR A 21 -13.30 24.17 -7.30
N HIS A 22 -14.31 23.32 -7.51
CA HIS A 22 -15.07 22.69 -6.44
C HIS A 22 -14.11 21.96 -5.49
N GLN A 23 -13.98 22.45 -4.25
CA GLN A 23 -13.33 21.67 -3.20
C GLN A 23 -14.18 20.40 -2.99
N ILE A 24 -13.60 19.23 -3.28
CA ILE A 24 -14.23 17.94 -3.00
C ILE A 24 -14.70 17.94 -1.53
N PRO A 25 -15.98 17.71 -1.25
CA PRO A 25 -16.48 17.60 0.12
C PRO A 25 -15.68 16.57 0.91
N ALA A 26 -15.33 16.88 2.16
CA ALA A 26 -14.48 16.01 2.99
C ALA A 26 -15.00 14.57 3.09
N GLU A 27 -16.32 14.39 3.17
CA GLU A 27 -16.95 13.06 3.19
C GLU A 27 -16.76 12.29 1.88
N ARG A 28 -16.84 12.97 0.72
CA ARG A 28 -16.58 12.34 -0.58
C ARG A 28 -15.11 11.90 -0.67
N ARG A 29 -14.18 12.72 -0.19
CA ARG A 29 -12.75 12.38 -0.13
C ARG A 29 -12.51 11.17 0.77
N ARG A 30 -13.15 11.12 1.94
CA ARG A 30 -13.05 9.99 2.88
C ARG A 30 -13.56 8.70 2.23
N ALA A 31 -14.71 8.75 1.56
CA ALA A 31 -15.27 7.61 0.85
C ALA A 31 -14.33 7.10 -0.26
N HIS A 32 -13.73 7.99 -1.04
CA HIS A 32 -12.73 7.62 -2.06
C HIS A 32 -11.49 6.96 -1.43
N GLN A 33 -10.99 7.50 -0.32
CA GLN A 33 -9.84 6.92 0.38
C GLN A 33 -10.15 5.54 0.95
N GLU A 34 -11.32 5.36 1.55
CA GLU A 34 -11.77 4.08 2.08
C GLU A 34 -11.98 3.04 0.97
N ALA A 35 -12.64 3.43 -0.14
CA ALA A 35 -12.82 2.56 -1.29
C ALA A 35 -11.48 2.13 -1.91
N LEU A 36 -10.54 3.07 -2.05
CA LEU A 36 -9.19 2.77 -2.53
C LEU A 36 -8.44 1.83 -1.59
N ALA A 37 -8.51 2.06 -0.27
CA ALA A 37 -7.87 1.20 0.73
C ALA A 37 -8.45 -0.23 0.68
N ASN A 38 -9.77 -0.36 0.66
CA ASN A 38 -10.44 -1.67 0.60
C ASN A 38 -10.10 -2.40 -0.71
N ALA A 39 -10.17 -1.72 -1.86
CA ALA A 39 -9.80 -2.31 -3.15
C ALA A 39 -8.33 -2.75 -3.19
N THR A 40 -7.44 -1.99 -2.56
CA THR A 40 -6.02 -2.32 -2.46
C THR A 40 -5.78 -3.54 -1.58
N VAL A 41 -6.43 -3.62 -0.42
CA VAL A 41 -6.34 -4.78 0.48
C VAL A 41 -6.85 -6.04 -0.23
N ASP A 42 -8.00 -5.95 -0.90
CA ASP A 42 -8.57 -7.05 -1.68
C ASP A 42 -7.64 -7.51 -2.82
N LEU A 43 -7.01 -6.56 -3.52
CA LEU A 43 -6.04 -6.88 -4.57
C LEU A 43 -4.84 -7.63 -3.98
N ILE A 44 -4.24 -7.12 -2.90
CA ILE A 44 -3.10 -7.74 -2.23
C ILE A 44 -3.46 -9.14 -1.74
N ALA A 45 -4.63 -9.32 -1.11
CA ALA A 45 -5.08 -10.63 -0.64
C ALA A 45 -5.19 -11.65 -1.77
N ARG A 46 -5.81 -11.29 -2.90
CA ARG A 46 -5.91 -12.16 -4.07
C ARG A 46 -4.55 -12.56 -4.64
N GLU A 47 -3.65 -11.59 -4.79
CA GLU A 47 -2.32 -11.85 -5.34
C GLU A 47 -1.46 -12.68 -4.39
N LEU A 48 -1.54 -12.44 -3.08
CA LEU A 48 -0.87 -13.28 -2.09
C LEU A 48 -1.40 -14.71 -2.08
N ASP A 49 -2.70 -14.93 -2.27
CA ASP A 49 -3.27 -16.29 -2.40
C ASP A 49 -2.72 -17.02 -3.63
N VAL A 50 -2.49 -16.30 -4.73
CA VAL A 50 -1.86 -16.84 -5.94
C VAL A 50 -0.38 -17.15 -5.73
N LEU A 51 0.37 -16.27 -5.03
CA LEU A 51 1.79 -16.46 -4.75
C LEU A 51 2.05 -17.59 -3.74
N PHE A 52 1.14 -17.74 -2.78
CA PHE A 52 1.27 -18.68 -1.69
C PHE A 52 0.04 -19.59 -1.63
N PRO A 53 -0.20 -20.48 -2.62
CA PRO A 53 -1.40 -21.30 -2.67
C PRO A 53 -1.48 -22.29 -1.49
N PRO A 54 -2.68 -22.77 -1.10
CA PRO A 54 -2.82 -23.77 -0.04
C PRO A 54 -2.07 -25.04 -0.39
N LYS A 55 -1.47 -25.71 0.60
CA LYS A 55 -0.80 -26.99 0.35
C LYS A 55 -1.85 -28.07 0.11
N LEU A 56 -1.57 -28.95 -0.84
CA LEU A 56 -2.46 -30.06 -1.22
C LEU A 56 -2.56 -31.03 -0.03
N GLY A 57 -3.59 -30.87 0.79
CA GLY A 57 -3.75 -31.58 2.06
C GLY A 57 -4.45 -30.76 3.16
N ASP A 58 -4.44 -29.42 3.05
CA ASP A 58 -5.09 -28.52 4.01
C ASP A 58 -6.55 -28.18 3.64
N THR A 59 -7.00 -28.54 2.44
CA THR A 59 -8.43 -28.42 2.06
C THR A 59 -9.26 -29.40 2.86
N SER A 60 -9.92 -28.88 3.90
CA SER A 60 -11.03 -29.56 4.58
C SER A 60 -12.02 -30.12 3.55
N THR A 61 -12.35 -31.41 3.65
CA THR A 61 -13.27 -32.18 2.80
C THR A 61 -14.74 -31.77 2.95
N ASP A 62 -15.03 -30.58 3.48
CA ASP A 62 -16.39 -30.09 3.65
C ASP A 62 -16.86 -29.31 2.41
N PRO A 63 -18.15 -29.42 2.03
CA PRO A 63 -18.70 -28.74 0.85
C PRO A 63 -18.53 -27.21 0.98
N PRO A 64 -18.51 -26.45 -0.14
CA PRO A 64 -18.33 -25.00 -0.14
C PRO A 64 -19.45 -24.29 0.64
N LYS A 65 -19.26 -24.15 1.96
CA LYS A 65 -19.95 -23.13 2.74
C LYS A 65 -19.21 -21.82 2.51
N GLU A 66 -19.98 -20.75 2.46
CA GLU A 66 -19.58 -19.39 2.13
C GLU A 66 -18.12 -19.10 2.53
N ILE A 67 -17.35 -18.60 1.57
CA ILE A 67 -15.96 -18.17 1.78
C ILE A 67 -16.00 -17.10 2.87
N ASP A 68 -15.70 -17.51 4.09
CA ASP A 68 -15.42 -16.62 5.20
C ASP A 68 -14.11 -15.91 4.87
N THR A 69 -14.21 -14.66 4.42
CA THR A 69 -13.06 -13.86 3.95
C THR A 69 -12.01 -13.74 5.05
N THR A 70 -12.43 -13.72 6.32
CA THR A 70 -11.53 -13.61 7.47
C THR A 70 -10.61 -14.84 7.60
N LYS A 71 -11.14 -16.06 7.47
CA LYS A 71 -10.34 -17.29 7.50
C LYS A 71 -9.39 -17.41 6.32
N ARG A 72 -9.86 -17.03 5.13
CA ARG A 72 -9.01 -16.99 3.93
C ARG A 72 -7.80 -16.09 4.17
N ASP A 73 -8.03 -14.89 4.67
CA ASP A 73 -6.98 -13.90 4.88
C ASP A 73 -5.98 -14.35 5.96
N GLU A 74 -6.46 -14.96 7.05
CA GLU A 74 -5.61 -15.55 8.09
C GLU A 74 -4.71 -16.69 7.55
N GLU A 75 -5.27 -17.59 6.73
CA GLU A 75 -4.51 -18.67 6.10
C GLU A 75 -3.47 -18.13 5.11
N ILE A 76 -3.81 -17.08 4.34
CA ILE A 76 -2.87 -16.40 3.44
C ILE A 76 -1.74 -15.76 4.26
N GLU A 77 -2.08 -15.05 5.34
CA GLU A 77 -1.09 -14.40 6.23
C GLU A 77 -0.12 -15.43 6.82
N LEU A 78 -0.63 -16.59 7.25
CA LEU A 78 0.20 -17.66 7.78
C LEU A 78 1.24 -18.14 6.76
N ARG A 79 0.79 -18.46 5.53
CA ARG A 79 1.66 -18.90 4.43
C ARG A 79 2.69 -17.84 4.05
N PHE A 80 2.29 -16.58 4.01
CA PHE A 80 3.19 -15.45 3.78
C PHE A 80 4.22 -15.32 4.92
N CYS A 81 3.81 -15.45 6.18
CA CYS A 81 4.71 -15.40 7.33
C CYS A 81 5.75 -16.53 7.31
N GLU A 82 5.36 -17.74 6.90
CA GLU A 82 6.28 -18.87 6.74
C GLU A 82 7.34 -18.56 5.68
N PHE A 83 6.93 -18.12 4.50
CA PHE A 83 7.84 -17.69 3.43
C PHE A 83 8.83 -16.62 3.93
N MET A 84 8.32 -15.57 4.58
CA MET A 84 9.17 -14.49 5.08
C MET A 84 10.19 -14.95 6.13
N LYS A 85 9.86 -16.00 6.90
CA LYS A 85 10.73 -16.60 7.93
C LYS A 85 11.77 -17.57 7.38
N GLU A 86 11.58 -18.11 6.18
CA GLU A 86 12.54 -19.01 5.53
C GLU A 86 13.66 -18.26 4.79
N GLY A 87 13.38 -17.04 4.33
CA GLY A 87 14.36 -16.23 3.59
C GLY A 87 15.38 -15.48 4.47
N GLY A 88 16.38 -14.87 3.80
CA GLY A 88 17.48 -14.13 4.44
C GLY A 88 17.06 -12.89 5.24
N CYS A 89 15.81 -12.43 5.09
CA CYS A 89 15.28 -11.25 5.78
C CYS A 89 14.43 -11.55 7.00
N LYS A 90 14.43 -12.82 7.48
CA LYS A 90 13.69 -13.28 8.66
C LYS A 90 13.77 -12.34 9.85
N GLU A 91 14.96 -11.86 10.21
CA GLU A 91 15.15 -10.99 11.39
C GLU A 91 14.43 -9.64 11.24
N SER A 92 14.54 -9.02 10.06
CA SER A 92 13.90 -7.74 9.78
C SER A 92 12.37 -7.90 9.71
N PHE A 93 11.89 -9.01 9.17
CA PHE A 93 10.47 -9.33 9.12
C PHE A 93 9.89 -9.59 10.52
N THR A 94 10.56 -10.42 11.31
CA THR A 94 10.14 -10.75 12.69
C THR A 94 10.07 -9.50 13.55
N ALA A 95 11.03 -8.58 13.41
CA ALA A 95 11.00 -7.31 14.13
C ALA A 95 9.77 -6.47 13.78
N LEU A 96 9.41 -6.40 12.49
CA LEU A 96 8.22 -5.69 12.05
C LEU A 96 6.94 -6.37 12.57
N LYS A 97 6.83 -7.69 12.42
CA LYS A 97 5.64 -8.47 12.83
C LYS A 97 5.41 -8.37 14.33
N ASN A 98 6.45 -8.55 15.15
CA ASN A 98 6.36 -8.38 16.59
C ASN A 98 5.86 -6.99 16.98
N CYS A 99 6.35 -5.93 16.33
CA CYS A 99 5.87 -4.57 16.57
C CYS A 99 4.36 -4.44 16.29
N VAL A 100 3.88 -4.99 15.18
CA VAL A 100 2.46 -4.93 14.79
C VAL A 100 1.60 -5.75 15.75
N ASP A 101 2.05 -6.96 16.12
CA ASP A 101 1.33 -7.85 17.03
C ASP A 101 1.23 -7.26 18.44
N GLU A 102 2.32 -6.69 18.95
CA GLU A 102 2.34 -5.97 20.24
C GLU A 102 1.42 -4.74 20.23
N ALA A 103 1.39 -4.01 19.11
CA ALA A 103 0.52 -2.84 18.95
C ALA A 103 -0.92 -3.20 18.58
N GLN A 104 -1.21 -4.46 18.23
CA GLN A 104 -2.47 -4.96 17.65
C GLN A 104 -2.93 -4.21 16.38
N ARG A 105 -2.03 -3.45 15.77
CA ARG A 105 -2.28 -2.68 14.53
C ARG A 105 -0.97 -2.18 13.95
N TYR A 106 -1.00 -1.85 12.67
CA TYR A 106 0.10 -1.14 12.03
C TYR A 106 0.17 0.32 12.53
N THR A 107 1.32 0.73 13.06
CA THR A 107 1.54 2.07 13.61
C THR A 107 2.72 2.76 12.93
N GLU A 108 2.84 4.09 13.09
CA GLU A 108 3.99 4.85 12.59
C GLU A 108 5.33 4.33 13.15
N THR A 109 5.34 3.82 14.38
CA THR A 109 6.53 3.21 14.99
C THR A 109 6.93 1.94 14.24
N CYS A 110 5.97 1.08 13.92
CA CYS A 110 6.25 -0.13 13.13
C CYS A 110 6.59 0.22 11.68
N HIS A 111 6.02 1.28 11.12
CA HIS A 111 6.35 1.76 9.78
C HIS A 111 7.84 2.09 9.61
N LYS A 112 8.52 2.55 10.67
CA LYS A 112 9.97 2.79 10.63
C LYS A 112 10.80 1.52 10.40
N LEU A 113 10.25 0.34 10.65
CA LEU A 113 10.90 -0.95 10.38
C LEU A 113 10.71 -1.41 8.92
N TRP A 114 9.72 -0.86 8.21
CA TRP A 114 9.42 -1.21 6.83
C TRP A 114 10.59 -0.95 5.86
N PRO A 115 11.27 0.22 5.87
CA PRO A 115 12.43 0.46 4.99
C PRO A 115 13.56 -0.53 5.22
N ARG A 116 13.78 -0.98 6.46
CA ARG A 116 14.79 -2.00 6.78
C ARG A 116 14.44 -3.34 6.13
N LEU A 117 13.18 -3.76 6.23
CA LEU A 117 12.70 -4.98 5.61
C LEU A 117 12.82 -4.92 4.08
N ILE A 118 12.30 -3.86 3.46
CA ILE A 118 12.34 -3.69 2.00
C ILE A 118 13.78 -3.64 1.47
N LYS A 119 14.68 -2.92 2.15
CA LYS A 119 16.10 -2.88 1.78
C LYS A 119 16.73 -4.27 1.82
N CYS A 120 16.41 -5.07 2.84
CA CYS A 120 16.87 -6.45 2.92
C CYS A 120 16.31 -7.29 1.75
N MET A 121 15.01 -7.19 1.47
CA MET A 121 14.38 -7.95 0.39
C MET A 121 14.99 -7.62 -0.97
N HIS A 122 15.32 -6.36 -1.24
CA HIS A 122 16.04 -5.99 -2.47
C HIS A 122 17.46 -6.58 -2.53
N ALA A 123 18.18 -6.61 -1.41
CA ALA A 123 19.51 -7.23 -1.34
C ALA A 123 19.46 -8.76 -1.55
N HIS A 124 18.33 -9.39 -1.21
CA HIS A 124 18.05 -10.81 -1.41
C HIS A 124 16.94 -11.02 -2.47
N SER A 125 16.99 -10.21 -3.54
CA SER A 125 15.91 -10.13 -4.52
C SER A 125 15.67 -11.45 -5.27
N ASP A 126 16.68 -12.30 -5.38
CA ASP A 126 16.55 -13.66 -5.95
C ASP A 126 15.50 -14.50 -5.23
N TYR A 127 15.44 -14.41 -3.90
CA TYR A 127 14.41 -15.08 -3.10
C TYR A 127 13.10 -14.28 -3.07
N TYR A 128 13.16 -12.96 -2.88
CA TYR A 128 11.98 -12.12 -2.63
C TYR A 128 11.32 -11.54 -3.90
N GLN A 129 11.78 -11.90 -5.10
CA GLN A 129 11.29 -11.36 -6.37
C GLN A 129 9.76 -11.38 -6.50
N PRO A 130 9.04 -12.46 -6.14
CA PRO A 130 7.59 -12.49 -6.31
C PRO A 130 6.85 -11.41 -5.49
N ILE A 131 7.28 -11.20 -4.24
CA ILE A 131 6.68 -10.17 -3.37
C ILE A 131 7.10 -8.77 -3.83
N LEU A 132 8.35 -8.58 -4.24
CA LEU A 132 8.82 -7.30 -4.76
C LEU A 132 8.08 -6.89 -6.03
N ALA A 133 7.78 -7.84 -6.92
CA ALA A 133 6.98 -7.61 -8.11
C ALA A 133 5.54 -7.24 -7.76
N LEU A 134 4.91 -7.97 -6.82
CA LEU A 134 3.58 -7.64 -6.33
C LEU A 134 3.53 -6.22 -5.72
N LYS A 135 4.48 -5.89 -4.84
CA LYS A 135 4.58 -4.54 -4.25
C LYS A 135 4.60 -3.46 -5.33
N LYS A 136 5.45 -3.63 -6.35
CA LYS A 136 5.58 -2.67 -7.45
C LYS A 136 4.27 -2.54 -8.24
N ALA A 137 3.62 -3.67 -8.56
CA ALA A 137 2.34 -3.67 -9.26
C ALA A 137 1.24 -2.97 -8.45
N CYS A 138 1.17 -3.19 -7.14
CA CYS A 138 0.25 -2.49 -6.25
C CYS A 138 0.54 -0.98 -6.22
N GLU A 139 1.80 -0.56 -6.13
CA GLU A 139 2.17 0.87 -6.15
C GLU A 139 1.76 1.55 -7.46
N GLU A 140 2.02 0.90 -8.60
CA GLU A 140 1.59 1.39 -9.93
C GLU A 140 0.07 1.49 -10.04
N GLN A 141 -0.66 0.49 -9.53
CA GLN A 141 -2.13 0.46 -9.54
C GLN A 141 -2.73 1.55 -8.62
N ILE A 142 -2.20 1.72 -7.40
CA ILE A 142 -2.63 2.79 -6.48
C ILE A 142 -2.42 4.16 -7.11
N LEU A 143 -1.25 4.39 -7.74
CA LEU A 143 -0.98 5.65 -8.43
C LEU A 143 -1.99 5.90 -9.55
N LYS A 144 -2.29 4.88 -10.37
CA LYS A 144 -3.29 4.98 -11.43
C LYS A 144 -4.67 5.34 -10.89
N ASP A 145 -5.09 4.71 -9.80
CA ASP A 145 -6.41 4.96 -9.20
C ASP A 145 -6.49 6.36 -8.58
N ILE A 146 -5.43 6.82 -7.92
CA ILE A 146 -5.34 8.21 -7.40
C ILE A 146 -5.46 9.23 -8.54
N LEU A 147 -4.76 9.01 -9.65
CA LEU A 147 -4.82 9.89 -10.82
C LEU A 147 -6.22 9.86 -11.45
N SER A 148 -6.84 8.69 -11.56
CA SER A 148 -8.21 8.54 -12.07
C SER A 148 -9.24 9.26 -11.20
N ILE A 149 -9.13 9.15 -9.88
CA ILE A 149 -10.00 9.88 -8.94
C ILE A 149 -9.79 11.38 -9.12
N GLY A 150 -8.53 11.83 -9.18
CA GLY A 150 -8.17 13.23 -9.41
C GLY A 150 -8.76 13.81 -10.69
N LEU A 151 -8.75 13.07 -11.79
CA LEU A 151 -9.40 13.45 -13.05
C LEU A 151 -10.92 13.52 -12.90
N SER A 152 -11.54 12.47 -12.34
CA SER A 152 -13.00 12.39 -12.22
C SER A 152 -13.60 13.50 -11.36
N GLU A 153 -12.84 13.98 -10.37
CA GLU A 153 -13.23 15.07 -9.49
C GLU A 153 -12.77 16.46 -9.99
N GLY A 154 -12.13 16.52 -11.16
CA GLY A 154 -11.61 17.76 -11.76
C GLY A 154 -10.50 18.44 -10.95
N VAL A 155 -9.80 17.67 -10.10
CA VAL A 155 -8.65 18.14 -9.31
C VAL A 155 -7.35 18.10 -10.12
N LEU A 156 -7.26 17.19 -11.08
CA LEU A 156 -6.15 17.06 -12.02
C LEU A 156 -6.66 17.25 -13.44
N SER A 157 -5.83 17.83 -14.30
CA SER A 157 -6.03 17.82 -15.74
C SER A 157 -5.39 16.58 -16.38
N GLU A 158 -5.77 16.27 -17.61
CA GLU A 158 -5.14 15.19 -18.39
C GLU A 158 -3.63 15.42 -18.58
N GLU A 159 -3.20 16.68 -18.64
CA GLU A 159 -1.79 17.08 -18.71
C GLU A 159 -1.04 16.80 -17.40
N ASP A 160 -1.67 17.03 -16.25
CA ASP A 160 -1.10 16.69 -14.93
C ASP A 160 -0.93 15.17 -14.75
N VAL A 161 -1.82 14.37 -15.33
CA VAL A 161 -1.72 12.90 -15.28
C VAL A 161 -0.59 12.40 -16.18
N ALA A 162 -0.45 12.95 -17.39
CA ALA A 162 0.60 12.57 -18.32
C ALA A 162 2.00 12.87 -17.77
N THR A 163 2.17 14.00 -17.08
CA THR A 163 3.45 14.35 -16.43
C THR A 163 3.76 13.44 -15.23
N LYS A 164 2.77 13.11 -14.40
CA LYS A 164 2.94 12.22 -13.24
C LYS A 164 3.26 10.77 -13.61
N GLN A 165 2.79 10.28 -14.75
CA GLN A 165 3.14 8.96 -15.26
C GLN A 165 4.56 8.91 -15.84
N ALA A 166 5.09 10.02 -16.36
CA ALA A 166 6.42 10.08 -16.94
C ALA A 166 7.54 10.13 -15.88
N ASP A 167 7.26 10.68 -14.69
CA ASP A 167 8.27 10.91 -13.64
C ASP A 167 8.59 9.69 -12.76
N GLY A 168 8.03 8.51 -13.06
CA GLY A 168 8.38 7.20 -12.49
C GLY A 168 9.12 7.24 -11.14
N PHE A 169 8.40 7.39 -10.04
CA PHE A 169 8.98 7.51 -8.70
C PHE A 169 9.60 6.17 -8.29
N TRP A 170 10.94 6.11 -8.21
CA TRP A 170 11.75 4.99 -7.68
C TRP A 170 12.29 5.35 -6.29
#